data_AF-A0A661ATG5-F1
#
_entry.id   AF-A0A661ATG5-F1
#
_cell.length_a   1.000
_cell.length_b   1.000
_cell.length_c   1.000
_cell.angle_alpha   90.00
_cell.angle_beta   90.00
_cell.angle_gamma   90.00
#
_symmetry.space_group_name_H-M   'P 1'
#
loop_
_entity.id
_entity.type
_entity.pdbx_description
1 polymer ?
#
loop_
_entity_poly.entity_id
_entity_poly.type
_entity_poly.pdbx_seq_one_letter_code
_entity_poly.pdbx_strand_id
1 'polypeptide(L)'
;MIFLLAAFLIKAVELDGVSSFPHEFLLERMKTRPGTEYNDYVWRRDIQKLLEFYKEKGYFDVKYIGTRMTLNFKEKNITLKLTIDEGERYRISRIVFKGGEVVPREKVLDALRIKEGGFYDDLMKTLSLYAIMDVYAREGYIRADVEDTIIINREEKSVEVVYTIDEGKRFYVGRVEMHGMEGIREGFRKRLVPVKRGEVYTPYLIENLKGKLYRSRLFREVRVNEEIREDTVDLVVDVVQDKKRSIRFGGGYLSPDWAVLKIYFTWRNIFGGGEDGKIEWKLKANLSDILQELEWKFTVPHLFDTPLTFLLKGNKDKEAEIRLGYNPGGGSGG
;
A
#
# COMPACT_ATOMS: atom_id res chain seq x y z
N MET A 1 48.64 -15.46 13.78
CA MET A 1 47.62 -16.46 14.15
C MET A 1 46.31 -16.36 13.33
N ILE A 2 46.05 -15.28 12.58
CA ILE A 2 44.80 -15.07 11.81
C ILE A 2 44.73 -15.94 10.54
N PHE A 3 45.87 -16.25 9.89
CA PHE A 3 45.92 -17.05 8.67
C PHE A 3 45.59 -18.55 8.85
N LEU A 4 45.57 -19.08 10.08
CA LEU A 4 45.35 -20.52 10.31
C LEU A 4 43.86 -20.93 10.36
N LEU A 5 42.95 -19.95 10.47
CA LEU A 5 41.51 -20.20 10.67
C LEU A 5 40.69 -20.18 9.38
N ALA A 6 41.23 -19.66 8.27
CA ALA A 6 40.53 -19.54 6.99
C ALA A 6 40.12 -20.91 6.38
N ALA A 7 40.62 -22.03 6.91
CA ALA A 7 40.26 -23.38 6.47
C ALA A 7 39.25 -24.10 7.39
N PHE A 8 38.75 -23.44 8.44
CA PHE A 8 37.79 -24.03 9.37
C PHE A 8 36.35 -23.64 9.03
N LEU A 9 35.49 -24.65 8.91
CA LEU A 9 34.05 -24.44 8.72
C LEU A 9 33.37 -24.19 10.07
N ILE A 10 32.47 -23.22 10.12
CA ILE A 10 31.65 -22.95 11.30
C ILE A 10 30.70 -24.12 11.51
N LYS A 11 30.81 -24.80 12.65
CA LYS A 11 29.90 -25.88 13.06
C LYS A 11 28.62 -25.33 13.68
N ALA A 12 28.78 -24.36 14.58
CA ALA A 12 27.68 -23.74 15.31
C ALA A 12 28.03 -22.30 15.72
N VAL A 13 27.00 -21.48 15.85
CA VAL A 13 27.05 -20.15 16.46
C VAL A 13 26.08 -20.17 17.63
N GLU A 14 26.61 -19.94 18.83
CA GLU A 14 25.86 -19.90 20.08
C GLU A 14 25.81 -18.47 20.59
N LEU A 15 24.65 -18.07 21.12
CA LEU A 15 24.46 -16.77 21.76
C LEU A 15 24.27 -16.98 23.26
N ASP A 16 24.86 -16.11 24.07
CA ASP A 16 24.79 -16.14 25.52
C ASP A 16 24.52 -14.73 26.06
N GLY A 17 23.80 -14.65 27.17
CA GLY A 17 23.29 -13.40 27.73
C GLY A 17 22.19 -12.73 26.91
N VAL A 18 21.59 -13.45 25.95
CA VAL A 18 20.43 -12.99 25.19
C VAL A 18 19.14 -13.66 25.66
N SER A 19 18.11 -12.88 25.95
CA SER A 19 16.83 -13.36 26.49
C SER A 19 15.61 -12.64 25.92
N SER A 20 15.81 -11.40 25.45
CA SER A 20 14.75 -10.55 24.93
C SER A 20 14.22 -10.98 23.56
N PHE A 21 15.01 -11.74 22.80
CA PHE A 21 14.66 -12.22 21.47
C PHE A 21 15.01 -13.71 21.30
N PRO A 22 14.27 -14.45 20.46
CA PRO A 22 14.63 -15.82 20.11
C PRO A 22 16.02 -15.89 19.48
N HIS A 23 16.82 -16.89 19.85
CA HIS A 23 18.19 -17.00 19.35
C HIS A 23 18.22 -17.16 17.82
N GLU A 24 17.32 -17.98 17.27
CA GLU A 24 17.21 -18.22 15.82
C GLU A 24 16.96 -16.91 15.05
N PHE A 25 16.07 -16.06 15.56
CA PHE A 25 15.78 -14.75 14.98
C PHE A 25 17.00 -13.81 14.96
N LEU A 26 17.88 -13.90 15.96
CA LEU A 26 19.11 -13.13 16.01
C LEU A 26 20.16 -13.72 15.05
N LEU A 27 20.26 -15.05 14.97
CA LEU A 27 21.16 -15.75 14.06
C LEU A 27 20.80 -15.51 12.59
N GLU A 28 19.52 -15.43 12.23
CA GLU A 28 19.06 -15.10 10.87
C GLU A 28 19.51 -13.72 10.38
N ARG A 29 19.83 -12.80 11.30
CA ARG A 29 20.34 -11.45 10.98
C ARG A 29 21.85 -11.44 10.72
N MET A 30 22.55 -12.50 11.11
CA MET A 30 23.98 -12.64 10.96
C MET A 30 24.30 -13.26 9.60
N LYS A 31 25.38 -12.81 8.96
CA LYS A 31 25.93 -13.48 7.78
C LYS A 31 26.72 -14.73 8.16
N THR A 32 27.33 -14.72 9.34
CA THR A 32 28.04 -15.84 9.94
C THR A 32 27.06 -16.96 10.25
N ARG A 33 27.22 -18.12 9.62
CA ARG A 33 26.31 -19.26 9.78
C ARG A 33 27.01 -20.62 9.71
N PRO A 34 26.43 -21.67 10.31
CA PRO A 34 26.92 -23.03 10.16
C PRO A 34 27.15 -23.42 8.69
N GLY A 35 28.24 -24.15 8.42
CA GLY A 35 28.64 -24.60 7.09
C GLY A 35 29.43 -23.58 6.26
N THR A 36 29.71 -22.38 6.78
CA THR A 36 30.54 -21.37 6.09
C THR A 36 31.94 -21.27 6.68
N GLU A 37 32.92 -20.78 5.91
CA GLU A 37 34.27 -20.53 6.42
C GLU A 37 34.27 -19.37 7.42
N TYR A 38 35.08 -19.49 8.47
CA TYR A 38 35.24 -18.39 9.42
C TYR A 38 35.92 -17.19 8.77
N ASN A 39 35.28 -16.02 8.91
CA ASN A 39 35.82 -14.74 8.51
C ASN A 39 35.67 -13.71 9.64
N ASP A 40 36.79 -13.28 10.23
CA ASP A 40 36.82 -12.35 11.37
C ASP A 40 36.16 -11.00 11.06
N TYR A 41 36.33 -10.50 9.84
CA TYR A 41 35.71 -9.25 9.42
C TYR A 41 34.18 -9.37 9.36
N VAL A 42 33.67 -10.47 8.80
CA VAL A 42 32.22 -10.75 8.77
C VAL A 42 31.67 -10.90 10.19
N TRP A 43 32.36 -11.66 11.04
CA TRP A 43 31.98 -11.87 12.44
C TRP A 43 31.86 -10.57 13.23
N ARG A 44 32.87 -9.70 13.16
CA ARG A 44 32.85 -8.39 13.85
C ARG A 44 31.72 -7.50 13.34
N ARG A 45 31.46 -7.51 12.03
CA ARG A 45 30.37 -6.74 11.43
C ARG A 45 29.01 -7.25 11.86
N ASP A 46 28.83 -8.56 11.98
CA ASP A 46 27.59 -9.15 12.49
C ASP A 46 27.35 -8.76 13.95
N ILE A 47 28.38 -8.80 14.80
CA ILE A 47 28.29 -8.33 16.19
C ILE A 47 27.85 -6.86 16.25
N GLN A 48 28.50 -5.97 15.48
CA GLN A 48 28.14 -4.55 15.46
C GLN A 48 26.68 -4.33 15.04
N LYS A 49 26.21 -5.03 14.00
CA LYS A 49 24.82 -4.96 13.56
C LYS A 49 23.84 -5.48 14.62
N LEU A 50 24.22 -6.54 15.33
CA LEU A 50 23.40 -7.08 16.39
C LEU A 50 23.26 -6.06 17.52
N LEU A 51 24.36 -5.45 17.99
CA LEU A 51 24.32 -4.38 18.99
C LEU A 51 23.48 -3.18 18.53
N GLU A 52 23.60 -2.78 17.26
CA GLU A 52 22.79 -1.70 16.70
C GLU A 52 21.30 -2.04 16.71
N PHE A 53 20.94 -3.26 16.30
CA PHE A 53 19.57 -3.75 16.37
C PHE A 53 19.00 -3.69 17.80
N TYR A 54 19.77 -4.07 18.82
CA TYR A 54 19.34 -3.93 20.22
C TYR A 54 19.08 -2.47 20.59
N LYS A 55 19.94 -1.53 20.19
CA LYS A 55 19.71 -0.09 20.42
C LYS A 55 18.48 0.41 19.69
N GLU A 56 18.25 0.00 18.45
CA GLU A 56 17.02 0.30 17.69
C GLU A 56 15.77 -0.22 18.42
N LYS A 57 15.89 -1.30 19.19
CA LYS A 57 14.82 -1.85 20.05
C LYS A 57 14.77 -1.26 21.47
N GLY A 58 15.58 -0.24 21.76
CA GLY A 58 15.57 0.49 23.02
C GLY A 58 16.51 -0.06 24.09
N TYR A 59 17.41 -0.98 23.76
CA TYR A 59 18.42 -1.52 24.66
C TYR A 59 19.72 -0.71 24.53
N PHE A 60 19.72 0.54 25.02
CA PHE A 60 20.84 1.47 24.82
C PHE A 60 22.10 1.13 25.61
N ASP A 61 21.97 0.26 26.61
CA ASP A 61 23.08 -0.22 27.43
C ASP A 61 23.66 -1.54 26.94
N VAL A 62 23.19 -2.07 25.79
CA VAL A 62 23.69 -3.32 25.21
C VAL A 62 25.20 -3.28 25.00
N LYS A 63 25.89 -4.34 25.43
CA LYS A 63 27.36 -4.44 25.38
C LYS A 63 27.80 -5.80 24.89
N TYR A 64 28.81 -5.78 24.02
CA TYR A 64 29.59 -6.98 23.72
C TYR A 64 30.50 -7.34 24.89
N ILE A 65 30.34 -8.55 25.42
CA ILE A 65 31.15 -9.07 26.53
C ILE A 65 32.34 -9.86 26.00
N GLY A 66 32.13 -10.70 24.99
CA GLY A 66 33.23 -11.51 24.45
C GLY A 66 32.78 -12.53 23.41
N THR A 67 33.78 -13.11 22.73
CA THR A 67 33.62 -14.25 21.84
C THR A 67 34.53 -15.36 22.33
N ARG A 68 33.99 -16.55 22.56
CA ARG A 68 34.76 -17.76 22.79
C ARG A 68 34.76 -18.61 21.52
N MET A 69 35.95 -19.01 21.07
CA MET A 69 36.12 -19.81 19.87
C MET A 69 36.68 -21.18 20.25
N THR A 70 35.95 -22.24 19.92
CA THR A 70 36.38 -23.61 20.17
C THR A 70 36.72 -24.28 18.84
N LEU A 71 37.99 -24.66 18.67
CA LEU A 71 38.52 -25.27 17.45
C LEU A 71 38.60 -26.78 17.59
N ASN A 72 38.05 -27.51 16.62
CA ASN A 72 38.27 -28.94 16.45
C ASN A 72 39.18 -29.18 15.25
N PHE A 73 40.48 -29.36 15.50
CA PHE A 73 41.48 -29.59 14.46
C PHE A 73 41.26 -30.91 13.68
N LYS A 74 40.64 -31.92 14.30
CA LYS A 74 40.37 -33.22 13.67
C LYS A 74 39.24 -33.11 12.64
N GLU A 75 38.17 -32.41 12.99
CA GLU A 75 37.02 -32.19 12.11
C GLU A 75 37.13 -30.91 11.26
N LYS A 76 38.23 -30.15 11.40
CA LYS A 76 38.46 -28.83 10.78
C LYS A 76 37.25 -27.89 10.93
N ASN A 77 36.66 -27.86 12.13
CA ASN A 77 35.52 -27.00 12.40
C ASN A 77 35.69 -26.12 13.63
N ILE A 78 34.93 -25.02 13.66
CA ILE A 78 34.95 -24.02 14.71
C ILE A 78 33.55 -23.80 15.26
N THR A 79 33.43 -23.70 16.58
CA THR A 79 32.21 -23.26 17.26
C THR A 79 32.45 -21.87 17.84
N LEU A 80 31.55 -20.94 17.52
CA LEU A 80 31.61 -19.55 17.97
C LEU A 80 30.56 -19.34 19.05
N LYS A 81 30.96 -18.93 20.24
CA LYS A 81 30.04 -18.51 21.31
C LYS A 81 30.16 -17.02 21.55
N LEU A 82 29.14 -16.27 21.19
CA LEU A 82 29.03 -14.82 21.40
C LEU A 82 28.31 -14.55 22.73
N THR A 83 28.92 -13.75 23.59
CA THR A 83 28.32 -13.29 24.85
C THR A 83 28.04 -11.80 24.77
N ILE A 84 26.78 -11.43 24.99
CA ILE A 84 26.29 -10.04 25.01
C ILE A 84 25.57 -9.82 26.34
N ASP A 85 25.68 -8.62 26.90
CA ASP A 85 24.78 -8.12 27.94
C ASP A 85 23.75 -7.23 27.25
N GLU A 86 22.49 -7.66 27.20
CA GLU A 86 21.41 -6.91 26.55
C GLU A 86 21.11 -5.59 27.27
N GLY A 87 21.30 -5.54 28.60
CA GLY A 87 20.81 -4.45 29.43
C GLY A 87 19.27 -4.36 29.49
N GLU A 88 18.78 -3.27 30.07
CA GLU A 88 17.34 -3.01 30.18
C GLU A 88 16.78 -2.30 28.94
N ARG A 89 15.51 -2.55 28.65
CA ARG A 89 14.79 -1.87 27.58
C ARG A 89 14.19 -0.56 28.06
N TYR A 90 14.50 0.52 27.36
CA TYR A 90 14.10 1.87 27.77
C TYR A 90 12.66 2.17 27.38
N ARG A 91 11.98 2.95 28.22
CA ARG A 91 10.62 3.44 27.97
C ARG A 91 10.62 4.88 27.48
N ILE A 92 9.62 5.23 26.68
CA ILE A 92 9.40 6.61 26.25
C ILE A 92 8.81 7.38 27.44
N SER A 93 9.57 8.31 28.00
CA SER A 93 9.10 9.15 29.12
C SER A 93 8.16 10.25 28.61
N ARG A 94 8.49 10.85 27.46
CA ARG A 94 7.77 11.98 26.91
C ARG A 94 7.89 12.05 25.40
N ILE A 95 6.84 12.54 24.75
CA ILE A 95 6.84 12.91 23.33
C ILE A 95 6.64 14.42 23.25
N VAL A 96 7.67 15.11 22.74
CA VAL A 96 7.69 16.56 22.62
C VAL A 96 7.60 16.94 21.15
N PHE A 97 6.88 18.01 20.89
CA PHE A 97 6.78 18.57 19.55
C PHE A 97 7.22 20.02 19.56
N LYS A 98 8.00 20.41 18.55
CA LYS A 98 8.44 21.79 18.31
C LYS A 98 7.88 22.24 16.96
N GLY A 99 7.25 23.41 16.92
CA GLY A 99 6.48 23.86 15.76
C GLY A 99 5.20 23.05 15.56
N GLY A 100 4.64 23.13 14.36
CA GLY A 100 3.46 22.35 13.99
C GLY A 100 2.17 22.82 14.69
N GLU A 101 1.83 24.10 14.58
CA GLU A 101 0.68 24.73 15.24
C GLU A 101 -0.58 24.83 14.35
N VAL A 102 -0.46 24.73 13.01
CA VAL A 102 -1.60 24.84 12.08
C VAL A 102 -2.52 23.62 12.11
N VAL A 103 -2.01 22.46 12.54
CA VAL A 103 -2.78 21.24 12.71
C VAL A 103 -3.01 20.99 14.21
N PRO A 104 -4.25 20.71 14.65
CA PRO A 104 -4.54 20.39 16.04
C PRO A 104 -3.66 19.26 16.58
N ARG A 105 -3.08 19.47 17.76
CA ARG A 105 -2.14 18.53 18.39
C ARG A 105 -2.75 17.15 18.58
N GLU A 106 -4.04 17.07 18.86
CA GLU A 106 -4.78 15.83 19.06
C GLU A 106 -4.74 14.94 17.81
N LYS A 107 -4.93 15.53 16.61
CA LYS A 107 -4.84 14.77 15.35
C LYS A 107 -3.44 14.19 15.13
N VAL A 108 -2.41 14.95 15.51
CA VAL A 108 -1.01 14.53 15.40
C VAL A 108 -0.72 13.39 16.39
N LEU A 109 -1.18 13.52 17.63
CA LEU A 109 -1.04 12.50 18.67
C LEU A 109 -1.75 11.19 18.31
N ASP A 110 -2.96 11.27 17.76
CA ASP A 110 -3.75 10.10 17.35
C ASP A 110 -3.10 9.31 16.19
N ALA A 111 -2.27 9.97 15.39
CA ALA A 111 -1.56 9.35 14.27
C ALA A 111 -0.26 8.62 14.69
N LEU A 112 0.26 8.88 15.88
CA LEU A 112 1.53 8.28 16.33
C LEU A 112 1.43 6.76 16.48
N ARG A 113 2.52 6.09 16.15
CA ARG A 113 2.73 4.64 16.39
C ARG A 113 3.40 4.37 17.73
N ILE A 114 3.97 5.39 18.36
CA ILE A 114 4.54 5.35 19.71
C ILE A 114 3.61 6.03 20.71
N LYS A 115 3.78 5.70 21.99
CA LYS A 115 3.04 6.29 23.11
C LYS A 115 3.96 6.48 24.30
N GLU A 116 3.72 7.54 25.07
CA GLU A 116 4.37 7.75 26.37
C GLU A 116 4.08 6.55 27.30
N GLY A 117 5.09 6.16 28.08
CA GLY A 117 5.10 4.94 28.91
C GLY A 117 5.36 3.64 28.12
N GLY A 118 5.22 3.65 26.79
CA GLY A 118 5.56 2.53 25.92
C GLY A 118 7.07 2.27 25.85
N PHE A 119 7.48 1.12 25.31
CA PHE A 119 8.89 0.86 25.04
C PHE A 119 9.37 1.61 23.80
N TYR A 120 10.63 2.07 23.83
CA TYR A 120 11.26 2.64 22.65
C TYR A 120 11.41 1.58 21.53
N ASP A 121 11.14 2.00 20.31
CA ASP A 121 11.41 1.26 19.09
C ASP A 121 11.64 2.27 17.95
N ASP A 122 12.82 2.26 17.37
CA ASP A 122 13.25 3.23 16.36
C ASP A 122 12.39 3.18 15.09
N LEU A 123 11.97 1.98 14.68
CA LEU A 123 11.06 1.83 13.56
C LEU A 123 9.71 2.48 13.85
N MET A 124 9.17 2.29 15.06
CA MET A 124 7.90 2.91 15.44
C MET A 124 8.00 4.43 15.56
N LYS A 125 9.14 4.96 16.06
CA LYS A 125 9.44 6.40 16.04
C LYS A 125 9.44 6.95 14.61
N THR A 126 10.14 6.28 13.70
CA THR A 126 10.25 6.69 12.29
C THR A 126 8.92 6.57 11.55
N LEU A 127 8.13 5.52 11.79
CA LEU A 127 6.78 5.42 11.25
C LEU A 127 5.84 6.51 11.78
N SER A 128 6.06 6.97 13.02
CA SER A 128 5.30 8.08 13.58
C SER A 128 5.68 9.40 12.90
N LEU A 129 6.95 9.64 12.59
CA LEU A 129 7.40 10.78 11.78
C LEU A 129 6.63 10.85 10.45
N TYR A 130 6.59 9.74 9.69
CA TYR A 130 5.84 9.69 8.43
C TYR A 130 4.32 9.85 8.64
N ALA A 131 3.77 9.34 9.74
CA ALA A 131 2.36 9.54 10.06
C ALA A 131 2.04 11.01 10.34
N ILE A 132 2.94 11.75 11.01
CA ILE A 132 2.81 13.19 11.19
C ILE A 132 2.80 13.87 9.82
N MET A 133 3.78 13.60 8.95
CA MET A 133 3.83 14.17 7.59
C MET A 133 2.54 13.90 6.79
N ASP A 134 1.98 12.69 6.89
CA ASP A 134 0.71 12.34 6.23
C ASP A 134 -0.47 13.16 6.77
N VAL A 135 -0.55 13.38 8.08
CA VAL A 135 -1.57 14.26 8.68
C VAL A 135 -1.47 15.69 8.10
N TYR A 136 -0.27 16.24 8.00
CA TYR A 136 -0.04 17.56 7.41
C TYR A 136 -0.39 17.60 5.93
N ALA A 137 0.00 16.58 5.16
CA ALA A 137 -0.31 16.47 3.73
C ALA A 137 -1.83 16.41 3.47
N ARG A 138 -2.60 15.76 4.34
CA ARG A 138 -4.08 15.73 4.28
C ARG A 138 -4.74 17.07 4.56
N GLU A 139 -4.06 17.97 5.26
CA GLU A 139 -4.52 19.34 5.50
C GLU A 139 -4.00 20.33 4.44
N GLY A 140 -3.18 19.86 3.49
CA GLY A 140 -2.65 20.62 2.36
C GLY A 140 -1.21 21.11 2.52
N TYR A 141 -0.50 20.68 3.57
CA TYR A 141 0.90 21.01 3.82
C TYR A 141 1.79 19.89 3.28
N ILE A 142 1.83 19.76 1.95
CA ILE A 142 2.48 18.63 1.26
C ILE A 142 4.00 18.68 1.25
N ARG A 143 4.57 19.83 1.63
CA ARG A 143 6.00 20.04 1.83
C ARG A 143 6.37 20.13 3.31
N ALA A 144 5.47 19.73 4.20
CA ALA A 144 5.79 19.66 5.62
C ALA A 144 6.96 18.69 5.82
N ASP A 145 7.95 19.13 6.58
CA ASP A 145 9.12 18.36 6.94
C ASP A 145 9.12 18.11 8.45
N VAL A 146 9.48 16.89 8.82
CA VAL A 146 9.48 16.46 10.22
C VAL A 146 10.81 15.80 10.49
N GLU A 147 11.55 16.34 11.44
CA GLU A 147 12.76 15.75 11.97
C GLU A 147 12.48 15.15 13.34
N ASP A 148 13.15 14.05 13.67
CA ASP A 148 13.09 13.46 15.00
C ASP A 148 14.46 13.42 15.66
N THR A 149 14.47 13.60 16.98
CA THR A 149 15.65 13.43 17.82
C THR A 149 15.25 12.73 19.12
N ILE A 150 16.22 12.09 19.77
CA ILE A 150 15.99 11.41 21.05
C ILE A 150 16.94 11.93 22.12
N ILE A 151 16.44 12.03 23.34
CA ILE A 151 17.24 12.36 24.53
C ILE A 151 17.17 11.15 25.45
N ILE A 152 18.31 10.51 25.67
CA ILE A 152 18.42 9.27 26.44
C ILE A 152 18.80 9.60 27.88
N ASN A 153 17.98 9.20 28.85
CA ASN A 153 18.32 9.21 30.26
C ASN A 153 18.68 7.80 30.73
N ARG A 154 19.98 7.56 30.98
CA ARG A 154 20.49 6.25 31.38
C ARG A 154 20.25 5.90 32.84
N GLU A 155 19.99 6.89 33.70
CA GLU A 155 19.70 6.67 35.12
C GLU A 155 18.25 6.20 35.28
N GLU A 156 17.31 6.86 34.60
CA GLU A 156 15.88 6.53 34.63
C GLU A 156 15.46 5.45 33.62
N LYS A 157 16.40 4.99 32.77
CA LYS A 157 16.13 4.05 31.66
C LYS A 157 14.99 4.54 30.76
N SER A 158 15.04 5.81 30.42
CA SER A 158 13.97 6.49 29.69
C SER A 158 14.48 7.26 28.47
N VAL A 159 13.58 7.49 27.52
CA VAL A 159 13.84 8.25 26.29
C VAL A 159 12.77 9.31 26.12
N GLU A 160 13.19 10.56 25.94
CA GLU A 160 12.33 11.61 25.39
C GLU A 160 12.48 11.63 23.87
N VAL A 161 11.36 11.60 23.15
CA VAL A 161 11.33 11.70 21.69
C VAL A 161 10.86 13.10 21.33
N VAL A 162 11.64 13.82 20.53
CA VAL A 162 11.34 15.18 20.10
C VAL A 162 11.13 15.22 18.60
N TYR A 163 9.94 15.59 18.17
CA TYR A 163 9.61 15.87 16.76
C TYR A 163 9.67 17.38 16.51
N THR A 164 10.49 17.81 15.54
CA THR A 164 10.54 19.19 15.06
C THR A 164 9.82 19.26 13.73
N ILE A 165 8.78 20.09 13.64
CA ILE A 165 7.89 20.17 12.48
C ILE A 165 8.07 21.54 11.81
N ASP A 166 8.49 21.52 10.55
CA ASP A 166 8.35 22.66 9.63
C ASP A 166 7.13 22.40 8.73
N GLU A 167 6.11 23.22 8.86
CA GLU A 167 4.83 23.03 8.18
C GLU A 167 4.88 23.48 6.71
N GLY A 168 5.78 24.42 6.40
CA GLY A 168 5.83 25.06 5.09
C GLY A 168 4.54 25.80 4.71
N LYS A 169 4.34 25.97 3.39
CA LYS A 169 3.14 26.62 2.83
C LYS A 169 2.02 25.62 2.60
N ARG A 170 0.77 26.07 2.77
CA ARG A 170 -0.41 25.32 2.35
C ARG A 170 -0.57 25.39 0.83
N PHE A 171 -0.76 24.24 0.19
CA PHE A 171 -0.92 24.13 -1.25
C PHE A 171 -2.38 24.14 -1.69
N TYR A 172 -2.64 24.80 -2.81
CA TYR A 172 -3.95 24.85 -3.46
C TYR A 172 -3.91 24.24 -4.85
N VAL A 173 -5.05 23.78 -5.35
CA VAL A 173 -5.18 23.33 -6.73
C VAL A 173 -5.04 24.53 -7.67
N GLY A 174 -4.06 24.46 -8.57
CA GLY A 174 -3.81 25.47 -9.60
C GLY A 174 -4.68 25.26 -10.84
N ARG A 175 -4.05 25.27 -12.02
CA ARG A 175 -4.72 24.91 -13.28
C ARG A 175 -5.00 23.42 -13.32
N VAL A 176 -6.16 23.06 -13.89
CA VAL A 176 -6.53 21.66 -14.13
C VAL A 176 -6.77 21.49 -15.63
N GLU A 177 -5.89 20.74 -16.27
CA GLU A 177 -5.91 20.46 -17.70
C GLU A 177 -6.24 18.99 -17.92
N MET A 178 -7.16 18.71 -18.86
CA MET A 178 -7.69 17.37 -19.08
C MET A 178 -7.59 17.03 -20.57
N HIS A 179 -6.87 15.96 -20.91
CA HIS A 179 -6.71 15.46 -22.28
C HIS A 179 -7.37 14.10 -22.46
N GLY A 180 -7.80 13.74 -23.67
CA GLY A 180 -8.42 12.44 -23.97
C GLY A 180 -9.93 12.35 -23.65
N MET A 181 -10.60 13.50 -23.57
CA MET A 181 -12.03 13.62 -23.20
C MET A 181 -12.97 13.67 -24.42
N GLU A 182 -12.51 13.30 -25.61
CA GLU A 182 -13.27 13.43 -26.87
C GLU A 182 -14.58 12.62 -26.84
N GLY A 183 -15.69 13.25 -27.22
CA GLY A 183 -17.01 12.60 -27.22
C GLY A 183 -17.65 12.40 -25.84
N ILE A 184 -17.05 12.93 -24.76
CA ILE A 184 -17.66 13.01 -23.43
C ILE A 184 -18.34 14.36 -23.28
N ARG A 185 -19.62 14.37 -22.90
CA ARG A 185 -20.43 15.59 -22.73
C ARG A 185 -19.90 16.44 -21.57
N GLU A 186 -19.95 17.77 -21.73
CA GLU A 186 -19.41 18.71 -20.73
C GLU A 186 -20.01 18.52 -19.33
N GLY A 187 -21.34 18.36 -19.24
CA GLY A 187 -22.02 18.10 -17.96
C GLY A 187 -21.58 16.79 -17.30
N PHE A 188 -21.13 15.79 -18.08
CA PHE A 188 -20.53 14.59 -17.52
C PHE A 188 -19.06 14.77 -17.15
N ARG A 189 -18.28 15.55 -17.92
CA ARG A 189 -16.90 15.91 -17.57
C ARG A 189 -16.81 16.60 -16.21
N LYS A 190 -17.69 17.59 -15.95
CA LYS A 190 -17.76 18.28 -14.64
C LYS A 190 -18.11 17.33 -13.48
N ARG A 191 -18.84 16.24 -13.76
CA ARG A 191 -19.12 15.20 -12.76
C ARG A 191 -17.91 14.29 -12.55
N LEU A 192 -17.19 13.91 -13.61
CA LEU A 192 -16.01 13.06 -13.55
C LEU A 192 -14.83 13.74 -12.84
N VAL A 193 -14.70 15.05 -13.00
CA VAL A 193 -13.62 15.86 -12.43
C VAL A 193 -14.24 16.86 -11.45
N PRO A 194 -14.51 16.45 -10.19
CA PRO A 194 -15.08 17.35 -9.19
C PRO A 194 -14.09 18.40 -8.68
N VAL A 195 -12.81 18.27 -9.06
CA VAL A 195 -11.70 19.11 -8.65
C VAL A 195 -11.84 20.52 -9.23
N LYS A 196 -11.63 21.54 -8.39
CA LYS A 196 -11.76 22.96 -8.70
C LYS A 196 -10.47 23.68 -8.37
N ARG A 197 -10.10 24.62 -9.24
CA ARG A 197 -9.03 25.59 -8.96
C ARG A 197 -9.33 26.36 -7.67
N GLY A 198 -8.31 26.53 -6.85
CA GLY A 198 -8.34 27.28 -5.59
C GLY A 198 -8.78 26.47 -4.37
N GLU A 199 -9.23 25.23 -4.52
CA GLU A 199 -9.44 24.35 -3.36
C GLU A 199 -8.10 23.88 -2.78
N VAL A 200 -8.10 23.41 -1.53
CA VAL A 200 -6.89 22.88 -0.89
C VAL A 200 -6.43 21.63 -1.64
N TYR A 201 -5.19 21.63 -2.09
CA TYR A 201 -4.59 20.45 -2.71
C TYR A 201 -4.22 19.44 -1.61
N THR A 202 -4.62 18.19 -1.80
CA THR A 202 -4.21 17.07 -0.93
C THR A 202 -3.89 15.87 -1.82
N PRO A 203 -2.96 14.98 -1.43
CA PRO A 203 -2.71 13.74 -2.19
C PRO A 203 -3.97 12.89 -2.39
N TYR A 204 -4.86 12.90 -1.38
CA TYR A 204 -6.14 12.20 -1.40
C TYR A 204 -7.08 12.69 -2.53
N LEU A 205 -7.02 13.97 -2.89
CA LEU A 205 -7.78 14.53 -4.01
C LEU A 205 -7.40 13.83 -5.33
N ILE A 206 -6.12 13.55 -5.55
CA ILE A 206 -5.61 12.87 -6.74
C ILE A 206 -6.03 11.40 -6.78
N GLU A 207 -5.93 10.70 -5.65
CA GLU A 207 -6.39 9.31 -5.54
C GLU A 207 -7.89 9.20 -5.81
N ASN A 208 -8.69 10.12 -5.25
CA ASN A 208 -10.13 10.17 -5.50
C ASN A 208 -10.46 10.46 -6.96
N LEU A 209 -9.75 11.41 -7.58
CA LEU A 209 -9.91 11.72 -9.00
C LEU A 209 -9.60 10.50 -9.87
N LYS A 210 -8.44 9.86 -9.68
CA LYS A 210 -8.04 8.62 -10.38
C LYS A 210 -9.09 7.53 -10.18
N GLY A 211 -9.47 7.27 -8.94
CA GLY A 211 -10.48 6.27 -8.58
C GLY A 211 -11.82 6.53 -9.24
N LYS A 212 -12.28 7.79 -9.29
CA LYS A 212 -13.53 8.18 -9.96
C LYS A 212 -13.46 7.97 -11.47
N LEU A 213 -12.36 8.35 -12.10
CA LEU A 213 -12.13 8.13 -13.53
C LEU A 213 -12.10 6.64 -13.87
N TYR A 214 -11.42 5.80 -13.09
CA TYR A 214 -11.44 4.34 -13.31
C TYR A 214 -12.82 3.72 -13.05
N ARG A 215 -13.51 4.13 -11.97
CA ARG A 215 -14.87 3.64 -11.67
C ARG A 215 -15.90 4.01 -12.75
N SER A 216 -15.65 5.06 -13.54
CA SER A 216 -16.48 5.40 -14.71
C SER A 216 -16.45 4.35 -15.82
N ARG A 217 -15.44 3.46 -15.84
CA ARG A 217 -15.19 2.45 -16.89
C ARG A 217 -15.01 3.03 -18.31
N LEU A 218 -14.85 4.35 -18.42
CA LEU A 218 -14.59 5.02 -19.69
C LEU A 218 -13.12 4.99 -20.08
N PHE A 219 -12.22 4.86 -19.11
CA PHE A 219 -10.80 4.98 -19.31
C PHE A 219 -10.12 3.68 -18.88
N ARG A 220 -9.23 3.19 -19.75
CA ARG A 220 -8.35 2.06 -19.43
C ARG A 220 -7.07 2.51 -18.72
N GLU A 221 -6.71 3.78 -18.91
CA GLU A 221 -5.51 4.37 -18.33
C GLU A 221 -5.79 5.82 -17.94
N VAL A 222 -5.30 6.21 -16.76
CA VAL A 222 -5.41 7.56 -16.21
C VAL A 222 -4.04 7.93 -15.64
N ARG A 223 -3.41 8.94 -16.24
CA ARG A 223 -2.17 9.53 -15.76
C ARG A 223 -2.47 10.92 -15.23
N VAL A 224 -1.95 11.23 -14.05
CA VAL A 224 -2.06 12.56 -13.45
C VAL A 224 -0.64 13.02 -13.18
N ASN A 225 -0.23 14.08 -13.87
CA ASN A 225 1.05 14.75 -13.68
C ASN A 225 0.80 15.98 -12.81
N GLU A 226 1.65 16.15 -11.81
CA GLU A 226 1.52 17.19 -10.80
C GLU A 226 2.72 18.13 -10.91
N GLU A 227 2.46 19.39 -11.23
CA GLU A 227 3.48 20.43 -11.35
C GLU A 227 3.40 21.35 -10.14
N ILE A 228 4.34 21.17 -9.20
CA ILE A 228 4.38 21.92 -7.96
C ILE A 228 4.98 23.31 -8.21
N ARG A 229 4.21 24.35 -7.90
CA ARG A 229 4.63 25.76 -7.94
C ARG A 229 4.96 26.26 -6.54
N GLU A 230 4.88 27.56 -6.32
CA GLU A 230 5.21 28.16 -5.02
C GLU A 230 4.19 27.78 -3.93
N ASP A 231 2.90 27.93 -4.22
CA ASP A 231 1.77 27.67 -3.32
C ASP A 231 0.61 26.91 -4.00
N THR A 232 0.79 26.51 -5.27
CA THR A 232 -0.21 25.77 -6.03
C THR A 232 0.36 24.52 -6.67
N VAL A 233 -0.49 23.53 -6.93
CA VAL A 233 -0.18 22.35 -7.75
C VAL A 233 -1.05 22.39 -8.99
N ASP A 234 -0.42 22.56 -10.16
CA ASP A 234 -1.10 22.42 -11.45
C ASP A 234 -1.25 20.93 -11.79
N LEU A 235 -2.42 20.53 -12.28
CA LEU A 235 -2.78 19.15 -12.56
C LEU A 235 -2.99 18.96 -14.07
N VAL A 236 -2.17 18.10 -14.67
CA VAL A 236 -2.35 17.66 -16.06
C VAL A 236 -2.80 16.22 -16.05
N VAL A 237 -4.03 15.98 -16.50
CA VAL A 237 -4.68 14.67 -16.47
C VAL A 237 -4.83 14.14 -17.88
N ASP A 238 -4.04 13.12 -18.21
CA ASP A 238 -4.09 12.43 -19.49
C ASP A 238 -4.86 11.11 -19.31
N VAL A 239 -5.97 10.96 -20.03
CA VAL A 239 -6.75 9.72 -20.01
C VAL A 239 -6.75 9.03 -21.36
N VAL A 240 -6.71 7.70 -21.34
CA VAL A 240 -6.88 6.87 -22.54
C VAL A 240 -8.22 6.18 -22.44
N GLN A 241 -9.13 6.52 -23.35
CA GLN A 241 -10.45 5.90 -23.40
C GLN A 241 -10.35 4.39 -23.70
N ASP A 242 -11.19 3.62 -23.02
CA ASP A 242 -11.40 2.22 -23.36
C ASP A 242 -12.13 2.12 -24.71
N LYS A 243 -12.05 0.97 -25.37
CA LYS A 243 -12.73 0.72 -26.65
C LYS A 243 -14.22 1.00 -26.49
N LYS A 244 -14.73 1.93 -27.30
CA LYS A 244 -16.17 2.29 -27.34
C LYS A 244 -17.04 1.09 -27.69
N ARG A 245 -16.52 0.18 -28.52
CA ARG A 245 -17.21 -1.04 -28.93
C ARG A 245 -16.30 -2.24 -28.72
N SER A 246 -16.83 -3.30 -28.14
CA SER A 246 -16.10 -4.55 -27.96
C SER A 246 -17.01 -5.74 -28.20
N ILE A 247 -16.47 -6.76 -28.86
CA ILE A 247 -17.09 -8.07 -28.98
C ILE A 247 -16.27 -9.04 -28.13
N ARG A 248 -16.93 -9.86 -27.32
CA ARG A 248 -16.31 -10.98 -26.60
C ARG A 248 -17.05 -12.26 -26.93
N PHE A 249 -16.31 -13.35 -26.99
CA PHE A 249 -16.85 -14.69 -27.22
C PHE A 249 -16.43 -15.58 -26.04
N GLY A 250 -17.31 -16.46 -25.59
CA GLY A 250 -17.02 -17.42 -24.54
C GLY A 250 -17.67 -18.75 -24.85
N GLY A 251 -16.92 -19.83 -24.66
CA GLY A 251 -17.40 -21.20 -24.79
C GLY A 251 -17.20 -21.97 -23.49
N GLY A 252 -18.06 -22.92 -23.19
CA GLY A 252 -17.92 -23.79 -22.03
C GLY A 252 -18.85 -24.99 -22.10
N TYR A 253 -18.70 -25.89 -21.13
CA TYR A 253 -19.54 -27.07 -20.97
C TYR A 253 -20.16 -27.07 -19.57
N LEU A 254 -21.47 -27.28 -19.49
CA LEU A 254 -22.24 -27.30 -18.24
C LEU A 254 -22.82 -28.70 -18.04
N SER A 255 -22.31 -29.40 -17.04
CA SER A 255 -22.75 -30.77 -16.73
C SER A 255 -24.24 -30.82 -16.34
N PRO A 256 -24.99 -31.84 -16.79
CA PRO A 256 -24.46 -33.04 -17.44
C PRO A 256 -24.20 -32.96 -18.95
N ASP A 257 -24.86 -32.12 -19.78
CA ASP A 257 -24.73 -32.25 -21.25
C ASP A 257 -24.77 -30.97 -22.11
N TRP A 258 -24.67 -29.77 -21.52
CA TRP A 258 -24.86 -28.54 -22.30
C TRP A 258 -23.55 -27.91 -22.76
N ALA A 259 -23.29 -27.92 -24.06
CA ALA A 259 -22.34 -27.01 -24.67
C ALA A 259 -22.95 -25.58 -24.67
N VAL A 260 -22.17 -24.59 -24.23
CA VAL A 260 -22.63 -23.20 -24.12
C VAL A 260 -21.69 -22.29 -24.90
N LEU A 261 -22.26 -21.54 -25.83
CA LEU A 261 -21.61 -20.43 -26.53
C LEU A 261 -22.24 -19.10 -26.09
N LYS A 262 -21.41 -18.10 -25.83
CA LYS A 262 -21.84 -16.75 -25.44
C LYS A 262 -21.13 -15.72 -26.30
N ILE A 263 -21.90 -14.78 -26.85
CA ILE A 263 -21.39 -13.63 -27.59
C ILE A 263 -21.86 -12.38 -26.87
N TYR A 264 -20.91 -11.50 -26.54
CA TYR A 264 -21.17 -10.23 -25.86
C TYR A 264 -20.78 -9.09 -26.77
N PHE A 265 -21.75 -8.26 -27.17
CA PHE A 265 -21.50 -6.96 -27.76
C PHE A 265 -21.66 -5.89 -26.69
N THR A 266 -20.64 -5.06 -26.50
CA THR A 266 -20.71 -3.92 -25.57
C THR A 266 -20.43 -2.63 -26.34
N TRP A 267 -21.32 -1.66 -26.19
CA TRP A 267 -21.16 -0.30 -26.66
C TRP A 267 -21.18 0.65 -25.46
N ARG A 268 -20.02 1.24 -25.17
CA ARG A 268 -19.81 2.17 -24.06
C ARG A 268 -19.97 3.62 -24.51
N ASN A 269 -20.38 4.45 -23.57
CA ASN A 269 -20.54 5.89 -23.71
C ASN A 269 -21.42 6.27 -24.92
N ILE A 270 -22.56 5.59 -25.09
CA ILE A 270 -23.40 5.70 -26.30
C ILE A 270 -23.78 7.16 -26.58
N PHE A 271 -24.07 7.93 -25.52
CA PHE A 271 -24.49 9.32 -25.64
C PHE A 271 -23.48 10.30 -25.02
N GLY A 272 -22.27 9.87 -24.66
CA GLY A 272 -21.28 10.75 -24.05
C GLY A 272 -21.50 11.03 -22.56
N GLY A 273 -22.46 10.36 -21.91
CA GLY A 273 -22.79 10.50 -20.49
C GLY A 273 -22.39 9.31 -19.61
N GLY A 274 -21.57 8.39 -20.13
CA GLY A 274 -21.12 7.18 -19.43
C GLY A 274 -22.04 5.96 -19.62
N GLU A 275 -23.08 6.06 -20.44
CA GLU A 275 -24.06 4.98 -20.64
C GLU A 275 -23.45 3.77 -21.35
N ASP A 276 -23.77 2.56 -20.92
CA ASP A 276 -23.36 1.33 -21.59
C ASP A 276 -24.56 0.49 -22.05
N GLY A 277 -24.57 0.18 -23.34
CA GLY A 277 -25.44 -0.82 -23.93
C GLY A 277 -24.69 -2.13 -24.10
N LYS A 278 -25.30 -3.23 -23.67
CA LYS A 278 -24.75 -4.59 -23.75
C LYS A 278 -25.79 -5.50 -24.37
N ILE A 279 -25.39 -6.24 -25.38
CA ILE A 279 -26.18 -7.33 -25.95
C ILE A 279 -25.41 -8.61 -25.65
N GLU A 280 -26.05 -9.55 -24.97
CA GLU A 280 -25.53 -10.88 -24.74
C GLU A 280 -26.44 -11.89 -25.45
N TRP A 281 -25.86 -12.63 -26.38
CA TRP A 281 -26.52 -13.77 -27.01
C TRP A 281 -25.90 -15.06 -26.46
N LYS A 282 -26.76 -15.98 -26.00
CA LYS A 282 -26.37 -17.28 -25.44
C LYS A 282 -27.02 -18.38 -26.26
N LEU A 283 -26.20 -19.31 -26.73
CA LEU A 283 -26.65 -20.57 -27.32
C LEU A 283 -26.26 -21.70 -26.37
N LYS A 284 -27.22 -22.53 -25.97
CA LYS A 284 -26.99 -23.76 -25.22
C LYS A 284 -27.48 -24.92 -26.08
N ALA A 285 -26.65 -25.93 -26.27
CA ALA A 285 -27.03 -27.12 -27.03
C ALA A 285 -26.60 -28.38 -26.27
N ASN A 286 -27.48 -29.39 -26.27
CA ASN A 286 -27.15 -30.76 -25.89
C ASN A 286 -27.61 -31.70 -27.03
N LEU A 287 -27.56 -33.02 -26.83
CA LEU A 287 -27.95 -33.99 -27.87
C LEU A 287 -29.45 -33.95 -28.25
N SER A 288 -30.31 -33.44 -27.36
CA SER A 288 -31.77 -33.46 -27.53
C SER A 288 -32.38 -32.10 -27.89
N ASP A 289 -31.77 -31.00 -27.42
CA ASP A 289 -32.37 -29.69 -27.34
C ASP A 289 -31.37 -28.57 -27.66
N ILE A 290 -31.91 -27.47 -28.19
CA ILE A 290 -31.16 -26.22 -28.45
C ILE A 290 -31.95 -25.05 -27.86
N LEU A 291 -31.33 -24.32 -26.95
CA LEU A 291 -31.89 -23.11 -26.33
C LEU A 291 -31.11 -21.87 -26.76
N GLN A 292 -31.85 -20.83 -27.16
CA GLN A 292 -31.29 -19.53 -27.53
C GLN A 292 -31.85 -18.44 -26.62
N GLU A 293 -30.98 -17.75 -25.91
CA GLU A 293 -31.35 -16.60 -25.09
C GLU A 293 -30.69 -15.34 -25.66
N LEU A 294 -31.49 -14.28 -25.81
CA LEU A 294 -31.00 -12.95 -26.13
C LEU A 294 -31.31 -12.02 -24.95
N GLU A 295 -30.28 -11.37 -24.45
CA GLU A 295 -30.38 -10.40 -23.37
C GLU A 295 -29.82 -9.06 -23.83
N TRP A 296 -30.63 -8.02 -23.74
CA TRP A 296 -30.20 -6.65 -23.95
C TRP A 296 -30.27 -5.90 -22.63
N LYS A 297 -29.17 -5.25 -22.29
CA LYS A 297 -29.00 -4.47 -21.08
C LYS A 297 -28.52 -3.08 -21.44
N PHE A 298 -29.30 -2.07 -21.09
CA PHE A 298 -28.90 -0.68 -21.19
C PHE A 298 -28.76 -0.10 -19.78
N THR A 299 -27.59 0.45 -19.47
CA THR A 299 -27.29 0.96 -18.13
C THR A 299 -26.92 2.43 -18.22
N VAL A 300 -27.59 3.24 -17.40
CA VAL A 300 -27.27 4.65 -17.17
C VAL A 300 -26.62 4.72 -15.80
N PRO A 301 -25.32 5.05 -15.69
CA PRO A 301 -24.56 4.84 -14.45
C PRO A 301 -24.97 5.76 -13.29
N HIS A 302 -25.66 6.88 -13.53
CA HIS A 302 -25.96 7.89 -12.51
C HIS A 302 -27.27 8.66 -12.76
N LEU A 303 -28.40 7.96 -12.76
CA LEU A 303 -29.71 8.60 -12.66
C LEU A 303 -30.13 8.55 -11.18
N PHE A 304 -30.25 9.71 -10.51
CA PHE A 304 -30.49 9.82 -9.06
C PHE A 304 -29.40 9.18 -8.18
N ASP A 305 -28.13 9.48 -8.44
CA ASP A 305 -26.95 8.98 -7.69
C ASP A 305 -26.73 7.45 -7.68
N THR A 306 -27.47 6.72 -8.51
CA THR A 306 -27.38 5.25 -8.65
C THR A 306 -27.49 4.81 -10.11
N PRO A 307 -26.96 3.62 -10.46
CA PRO A 307 -27.08 3.10 -11.80
C PRO A 307 -28.50 2.59 -12.06
N LEU A 308 -29.20 3.20 -13.02
CA LEU A 308 -30.46 2.68 -13.52
C LEU A 308 -30.17 1.70 -14.66
N THR A 309 -30.68 0.48 -14.54
CA THR A 309 -30.52 -0.56 -15.56
C THR A 309 -31.88 -0.92 -16.16
N PHE A 310 -31.97 -0.79 -17.48
CA PHE A 310 -33.03 -1.36 -18.28
C PHE A 310 -32.55 -2.73 -18.80
N LEU A 311 -33.30 -3.78 -18.47
CA LEU A 311 -33.01 -5.14 -18.92
C LEU A 311 -34.19 -5.66 -19.74
N LEU A 312 -33.92 -6.07 -20.96
CA LEU A 312 -34.84 -6.79 -21.82
C LEU A 312 -34.25 -8.19 -22.05
N LYS A 313 -34.98 -9.24 -21.67
CA LYS A 313 -34.55 -10.62 -21.86
C LYS A 313 -35.61 -11.39 -22.63
N GLY A 314 -35.20 -12.11 -23.66
CA GLY A 314 -36.07 -12.99 -24.45
C GLY A 314 -35.43 -14.35 -24.67
N ASN A 315 -36.26 -15.38 -24.75
CA ASN A 315 -35.88 -16.71 -25.23
C ASN A 315 -36.85 -17.10 -26.35
N LYS A 316 -36.38 -17.84 -27.34
CA LYS A 316 -37.19 -18.31 -28.47
C LYS A 316 -38.46 -19.08 -28.03
N ASP A 317 -38.42 -19.73 -26.86
CA ASP A 317 -39.49 -20.60 -26.37
C ASP A 317 -40.30 -20.03 -25.17
N LYS A 318 -40.09 -18.76 -24.78
CA LYS A 318 -40.81 -18.08 -23.68
C LYS A 318 -41.13 -16.62 -24.00
N GLU A 319 -42.12 -16.05 -23.32
CA GLU A 319 -42.47 -14.62 -23.43
C GLU A 319 -41.29 -13.71 -23.08
N ALA A 320 -41.21 -12.56 -23.75
CA ALA A 320 -40.19 -11.55 -23.48
C ALA A 320 -40.41 -10.92 -22.11
N GLU A 321 -39.37 -10.89 -21.30
CA GLU A 321 -39.40 -10.31 -19.96
C GLU A 321 -38.70 -8.95 -19.96
N ILE A 322 -39.43 -7.92 -19.54
CA ILE A 322 -38.88 -6.58 -19.32
C ILE A 322 -38.69 -6.39 -17.82
N ARG A 323 -37.46 -6.10 -17.39
CA ARG A 323 -37.15 -5.78 -16.00
C ARG A 323 -36.52 -4.39 -15.92
N LEU A 324 -37.11 -3.56 -15.08
CA LEU A 324 -36.52 -2.31 -14.62
C LEU A 324 -35.84 -2.59 -13.29
N GLY A 325 -34.51 -2.53 -13.28
CA GLY A 325 -33.71 -2.80 -12.10
C GLY A 325 -33.07 -1.52 -11.58
N TYR A 326 -33.40 -1.17 -10.34
CA TYR A 326 -32.60 -0.26 -9.53
C TYR A 326 -31.56 -1.08 -8.80
N ASN A 327 -30.27 -0.89 -9.10
CA ASN A 327 -29.19 -1.62 -8.43
C ASN A 327 -28.39 -0.66 -7.53
N PRO A 328 -28.72 -0.55 -6.23
CA PRO A 328 -28.10 0.44 -5.36
C PRO A 328 -26.64 0.14 -4.98
N GLY A 329 -26.09 -1.03 -5.36
CA GLY A 329 -24.72 -1.36 -5.04
C GLY A 329 -24.15 -2.45 -5.93
N GLY A 330 -22.92 -2.24 -6.40
CA GLY A 330 -22.12 -3.26 -7.05
C GLY A 330 -21.70 -4.35 -6.06
N GLY A 331 -22.64 -5.19 -5.65
CA GLY A 331 -22.33 -6.48 -5.04
C GLY A 331 -22.00 -7.47 -6.15
N SER A 332 -20.73 -7.83 -6.28
CA SER A 332 -20.33 -9.08 -6.93
C SER A 332 -20.85 -10.22 -6.05
N GLY A 333 -22.02 -10.76 -6.39
CA GLY A 333 -22.49 -12.04 -5.88
C GLY A 333 -21.67 -13.16 -6.53
N GLY A 334 -21.04 -13.98 -5.68
CA GLY A 334 -20.21 -15.13 -6.04
C GLY A 334 -20.98 -16.32 -6.60
#